data_AF-A0A9P4JJX8-F1
#
_entry.id   AF-A0A9P4JJX8-F1
#
_cell.length_a   1.000
_cell.length_b   1.000
_cell.length_c   1.000
_cell.angle_alpha   90.00
_cell.angle_beta   90.00
_cell.angle_gamma   90.00
#
_symmetry.space_group_name_H-M   'P 1'
#
loop_
_entity.id
_entity.type
_entity.pdbx_description
1 polymer ?
#
loop_
_entity_poly.entity_id
_entity_poly.type
_entity_poly.pdbx_seq_one_letter_code
_entity_poly.pdbx_strand_id
1 'polypeptide(L)'
;MAPFFKTFALLNFALLGAVQGKQFITGDCLSDAECEQGCCAFNTGKCAGPIIAQERDGGCGFGDAQPNANAAIALGFNGLAGGGNTAAPPAQAPSAETNNRAGTQFITQPCTSDTDCGSGCCGFTTGKCAGAIIAQERDGGCGFGNAKPNDDAAQKLRGSRLGKRGVVYWM
;
A
#
# COMPACT_ATOMS: atom_id res chain seq x y z
N MET A 1 -44.42 1.42 41.76
CA MET A 1 -43.02 1.67 41.36
C MET A 1 -42.65 0.80 40.16
N ALA A 2 -43.12 1.11 38.95
CA ALA A 2 -42.86 0.27 37.77
C ALA A 2 -42.87 0.95 36.36
N PRO A 3 -42.98 2.29 36.17
CA PRO A 3 -42.92 2.82 34.80
C PRO A 3 -41.49 3.16 34.35
N PHE A 4 -40.55 3.43 35.27
CA PHE A 4 -39.21 3.94 34.94
C PHE A 4 -38.25 2.90 34.33
N PHE A 5 -38.46 1.60 34.59
CA PHE A 5 -37.55 0.56 34.10
C PHE A 5 -37.77 0.26 32.61
N LYS A 6 -39.01 0.42 32.11
CA LYS A 6 -39.35 0.19 30.69
C LYS A 6 -38.90 1.33 29.79
N THR A 7 -38.94 2.58 30.25
CA THR A 7 -38.44 3.73 29.50
C THR A 7 -36.92 3.74 29.38
N PHE A 8 -36.19 3.29 30.42
CA PHE A 8 -34.73 3.18 30.35
C PHE A 8 -34.25 2.10 29.36
N ALA A 9 -34.97 0.98 29.25
CA ALA A 9 -34.63 -0.09 28.31
C ALA A 9 -34.80 0.35 26.84
N LEU A 10 -35.85 1.11 26.53
CA LEU A 10 -36.08 1.63 25.18
C LEU A 10 -35.08 2.72 24.77
N LEU A 11 -34.67 3.60 25.69
CA LEU A 11 -33.67 4.63 25.40
C LEU A 11 -32.27 4.04 25.17
N ASN A 12 -31.91 2.95 25.85
CA ASN A 12 -30.64 2.26 25.64
C ASN A 12 -30.62 1.49 24.31
N PHE A 13 -31.75 0.90 23.90
CA PHE A 13 -31.84 0.20 22.61
C PHE A 13 -31.78 1.15 21.40
N ALA A 14 -32.24 2.40 21.56
CA ALA A 14 -32.11 3.43 20.53
C ALA A 14 -30.66 3.94 20.34
N LEU A 15 -29.82 3.88 21.39
CA LEU A 15 -28.41 4.28 21.32
C LEU A 15 -27.49 3.23 20.68
N LEU A 16 -27.94 1.98 20.57
CA LEU A 16 -27.21 0.88 19.93
C LEU A 16 -27.32 0.90 18.39
N GLY A 17 -28.13 1.79 17.81
CA GLY A 17 -28.35 1.89 16.37
C GLY A 17 -27.34 2.74 15.58
N ALA A 18 -26.32 3.34 16.21
CA ALA A 18 -25.42 4.28 15.52
C ALA A 18 -23.92 4.13 15.85
N VAL A 19 -23.48 2.95 16.31
CA VAL A 19 -22.07 2.56 16.22
C VAL A 19 -21.98 1.38 15.24
N GLN A 20 -22.32 1.62 13.97
CA GLN A 20 -21.70 0.82 12.92
C GLN A 20 -20.27 1.34 12.81
N GLY A 21 -19.39 0.76 13.63
CA GLY A 21 -17.95 0.90 13.43
C GLY A 21 -17.69 0.59 11.96
N LYS A 22 -17.16 1.58 11.24
CA LYS A 22 -16.88 1.41 9.82
C LYS A 22 -15.93 0.22 9.69
N GLN A 23 -16.23 -0.69 8.77
CA GLN A 23 -15.43 -1.88 8.54
C GLN A 23 -14.05 -1.47 8.04
N PHE A 24 -13.01 -2.11 8.58
CA PHE A 24 -11.64 -1.97 8.10
C PHE A 24 -11.46 -2.66 6.74
N ILE A 25 -10.33 -2.42 6.09
CA ILE A 25 -9.94 -3.06 4.82
C ILE A 25 -10.13 -4.59 4.93
N THR A 26 -10.73 -5.21 3.91
CA THR A 26 -11.09 -6.63 3.75
C THR A 26 -12.41 -7.11 4.36
N GLY A 27 -13.08 -6.32 5.20
CA GLY A 27 -14.43 -6.65 5.69
C GLY A 27 -15.45 -6.68 4.55
N ASP A 28 -16.45 -7.56 4.62
CA ASP A 28 -17.55 -7.55 3.64
C ASP A 28 -18.37 -6.27 3.79
N CYS A 29 -18.90 -5.77 2.66
CA CYS A 29 -19.71 -4.57 2.60
C CYS A 29 -20.84 -4.71 1.58
N LEU A 30 -21.95 -4.07 1.88
CA LEU A 30 -23.14 -3.94 1.04
C LEU A 30 -23.30 -2.52 0.50
N SER A 31 -22.52 -1.56 1.02
CA SER A 31 -22.42 -0.20 0.49
C SER A 31 -21.12 0.49 0.90
N ASP A 32 -20.71 1.52 0.15
CA ASP A 32 -19.53 2.35 0.43
C ASP A 32 -19.54 2.96 1.84
N ALA A 33 -20.72 3.29 2.37
CA ALA A 33 -20.89 3.90 3.69
C ALA A 33 -20.56 2.97 4.86
N GLU A 34 -20.43 1.66 4.61
CA GLU A 34 -20.04 0.67 5.62
C GLU A 34 -18.53 0.64 5.84
N CYS A 35 -17.74 1.17 4.90
CA CYS A 35 -16.28 1.12 4.93
C CYS A 35 -15.68 2.40 5.51
N GLU A 36 -14.59 2.28 6.27
CA GLU A 36 -13.94 3.42 6.94
C GLU A 36 -13.47 4.46 5.92
N GLN A 37 -12.94 3.97 4.80
CA GLN A 37 -12.43 4.79 3.71
C GLN A 37 -13.50 5.10 2.66
N GLY A 38 -14.77 4.78 2.94
CA GLY A 38 -15.91 5.11 2.06
C GLY A 38 -15.92 4.34 0.73
N CYS A 39 -15.27 3.18 0.65
CA CYS A 39 -15.19 2.41 -0.59
C CYS A 39 -15.41 0.91 -0.35
N CYS A 40 -16.54 0.44 -0.87
CA CYS A 40 -16.86 -0.96 -1.05
C CYS A 40 -16.46 -1.35 -2.47
N ALA A 41 -15.50 -2.27 -2.57
CA ALA A 41 -14.93 -2.72 -3.82
C ALA A 41 -16.01 -3.28 -4.76
N PHE A 42 -16.06 -2.74 -5.98
CA PHE A 42 -17.11 -3.02 -6.96
C PHE A 42 -17.24 -4.51 -7.29
N ASN A 43 -16.12 -5.19 -7.57
CA ASN A 43 -16.14 -6.60 -7.97
C ASN A 43 -16.14 -7.59 -6.78
N THR A 44 -15.61 -7.19 -5.63
CA THR A 44 -15.37 -8.14 -4.52
C THR A 44 -16.33 -7.99 -3.36
N GLY A 45 -17.05 -6.86 -3.25
CA GLY A 45 -17.95 -6.57 -2.13
C GLY A 45 -17.22 -6.47 -0.80
N LYS A 46 -15.94 -6.05 -0.82
CA LYS A 46 -15.11 -5.88 0.37
C LYS A 46 -14.66 -4.44 0.55
N CYS A 47 -14.54 -4.00 1.79
CA CYS A 47 -13.99 -2.69 2.09
C CYS A 47 -12.54 -2.62 1.62
N ALA A 48 -12.24 -1.61 0.83
CA ALA A 48 -10.93 -1.40 0.24
C ALA A 48 -10.53 0.06 0.35
N GLY A 49 -9.22 0.31 0.29
CA GLY A 49 -8.71 1.67 0.16
C GLY A 49 -9.15 2.19 -1.20
N PRO A 50 -9.67 3.42 -1.33
CA PRO A 50 -10.26 3.89 -2.58
C PRO A 50 -9.35 3.75 -3.80
N ILE A 51 -8.05 3.96 -3.63
CA ILE A 51 -7.03 3.79 -4.68
C ILE A 51 -6.82 2.31 -5.03
N ILE A 52 -6.69 1.47 -4.01
CA ILE A 52 -6.53 0.02 -4.20
C ILE A 52 -7.76 -0.57 -4.87
N ALA A 53 -8.95 -0.07 -4.54
CA ALA A 53 -10.18 -0.46 -5.20
C ALA A 53 -10.18 -0.08 -6.68
N GLN A 54 -9.73 1.14 -7.04
CA GLN A 54 -9.58 1.53 -8.45
C GLN A 54 -8.60 0.63 -9.20
N GLU A 55 -7.46 0.33 -8.59
CA GLU A 55 -6.39 -0.43 -9.25
C GLU A 55 -6.70 -1.92 -9.36
N ARG A 56 -7.33 -2.52 -8.34
CA ARG A 56 -7.44 -3.97 -8.22
C ARG A 56 -8.86 -4.49 -8.26
N ASP A 57 -9.79 -3.75 -7.67
CA ASP A 57 -11.13 -4.26 -7.40
C ASP A 57 -12.19 -3.69 -8.35
N GLY A 58 -11.75 -2.96 -9.39
CA GLY A 58 -12.58 -2.35 -10.44
C GLY A 58 -13.31 -1.08 -10.01
N GLY A 59 -12.88 -0.43 -8.92
CA GLY A 59 -13.44 0.80 -8.38
C GLY A 59 -14.32 0.61 -7.14
N CYS A 60 -14.92 1.72 -6.69
CA CYS A 60 -15.86 1.75 -5.57
C CYS A 60 -17.32 1.73 -6.09
N GLY A 61 -18.30 1.47 -5.22
CA GLY A 61 -19.71 1.45 -5.60
C GLY A 61 -20.30 0.05 -5.78
N PHE A 62 -20.08 -0.85 -4.81
CA PHE A 62 -20.72 -2.17 -4.84
C PHE A 62 -22.25 -2.06 -4.97
N GLY A 63 -22.82 -2.80 -5.92
CA GLY A 63 -24.25 -2.77 -6.23
C GLY A 63 -24.69 -1.64 -7.17
N ASP A 64 -23.80 -0.70 -7.51
CA ASP A 64 -24.08 0.31 -8.53
C ASP A 64 -24.03 -0.28 -9.94
N ALA A 65 -24.70 0.38 -10.89
CA ALA A 65 -24.69 -0.04 -12.29
C ALA A 65 -23.29 0.06 -12.92
N GLN A 66 -22.43 0.94 -12.39
CA GLN A 66 -21.06 1.18 -12.84
C GLN A 66 -20.16 1.55 -11.65
N PRO A 67 -18.88 1.17 -11.66
CA PRO A 67 -17.95 1.59 -10.62
C PRO A 67 -17.64 3.09 -10.70
N ASN A 68 -17.28 3.67 -9.56
CA ASN A 68 -16.96 5.08 -9.45
C ASN A 68 -15.67 5.35 -8.65
N ALA A 69 -15.18 6.59 -8.72
CA ALA A 69 -13.97 7.05 -8.02
C ALA A 69 -14.23 8.13 -6.96
N ASN A 70 -15.47 8.27 -6.52
CA ASN A 70 -15.89 9.35 -5.62
C ASN A 70 -15.09 9.33 -4.31
N ALA A 71 -14.87 8.14 -3.74
CA ALA A 71 -14.10 7.97 -2.52
C ALA A 71 -12.61 8.32 -2.69
N ALA A 72 -12.02 8.06 -3.87
CA ALA A 72 -10.63 8.43 -4.15
C ALA A 72 -10.47 9.94 -4.36
N ILE A 73 -11.44 10.55 -5.07
CA ILE A 73 -11.50 12.00 -5.30
C ILE A 73 -11.68 12.74 -3.97
N ALA A 74 -12.51 12.22 -3.05
CA ALA A 74 -12.70 12.78 -1.72
C ALA A 74 -11.41 12.81 -0.88
N LEU A 75 -10.47 11.88 -1.16
CA LEU A 75 -9.14 11.83 -0.55
C LEU A 75 -8.08 12.67 -1.32
N GLY A 76 -8.49 13.40 -2.35
CA GLY A 76 -7.61 14.28 -3.13
C GLY A 76 -6.90 13.62 -4.31
N PHE A 77 -7.23 12.38 -4.64
CA PHE A 77 -6.67 11.68 -5.79
C PHE A 77 -7.50 11.97 -7.04
N ASN A 78 -7.23 13.12 -7.66
CA ASN A 78 -7.89 13.56 -8.88
C ASN A 78 -7.34 12.83 -10.12
N GLY A 79 -8.20 12.46 -11.06
CA GLY A 79 -7.82 11.83 -12.33
C GLY A 79 -7.92 10.31 -12.37
N LEU A 80 -8.39 9.68 -11.29
CA LEU A 80 -8.78 8.27 -11.31
C LEU A 80 -10.18 8.16 -11.91
N ALA A 81 -10.29 7.51 -13.07
CA ALA A 81 -11.58 7.08 -13.60
C ALA A 81 -12.04 5.83 -12.83
N GLY A 82 -13.35 5.71 -12.55
CA GLY A 82 -13.94 4.47 -12.01
C GLY A 82 -13.51 3.30 -12.89
N GLY A 83 -12.77 2.35 -12.32
CA GLY A 83 -12.03 1.32 -13.05
C GLY A 83 -12.92 0.40 -13.88
N GLY A 84 -13.28 0.82 -15.09
CA GLY A 84 -13.86 -0.04 -16.12
C GLY A 84 -12.81 -1.05 -16.58
N ASN A 85 -12.84 -2.25 -15.97
CA ASN A 85 -12.23 -3.50 -16.40
C ASN A 85 -11.05 -3.37 -17.40
N THR A 86 -9.84 -3.17 -16.87
CA THR A 86 -8.65 -3.77 -17.45
C THR A 86 -7.83 -4.36 -16.31
N ALA A 87 -7.74 -5.68 -16.27
CA ALA A 87 -6.84 -6.37 -15.36
C ALA A 87 -5.41 -5.88 -15.65
N ALA A 88 -4.77 -5.27 -14.66
CA ALA A 88 -3.38 -4.81 -14.70
C ALA A 88 -2.64 -5.31 -13.44
N PRO A 89 -1.30 -5.49 -13.51
CA PRO A 89 -0.53 -6.44 -12.69
C PRO A 89 -0.48 -6.12 -11.19
N PRO A 90 -0.05 -7.07 -10.32
CA PRO A 90 -0.18 -6.96 -8.87
C PRO A 90 0.57 -5.75 -8.28
N ALA A 91 -0.17 -4.99 -7.47
CA ALA A 91 0.21 -4.00 -6.46
C ALA A 91 1.70 -3.57 -6.40
N GLN A 92 1.97 -2.34 -6.82
CA GLN A 92 3.16 -1.59 -6.44
C GLN A 92 3.12 -1.33 -4.92
N ALA A 93 3.98 -1.99 -4.15
CA ALA A 93 4.33 -1.51 -2.82
C ALA A 93 4.96 -0.10 -2.97
N PRO A 94 4.74 0.84 -2.03
CA PRO A 94 5.32 2.16 -2.11
C PRO A 94 6.83 2.01 -2.28
N SER A 95 7.33 2.57 -3.37
CA SER A 95 8.76 2.64 -3.65
C SER A 95 9.40 3.37 -2.48
N ALA A 96 10.18 2.63 -1.68
CA ALA A 96 11.14 3.24 -0.80
C ALA A 96 12.18 3.93 -1.70
N GLU A 97 11.88 5.19 -1.93
CA GLU A 97 12.59 6.28 -2.59
C GLU A 97 14.04 6.03 -3.03
N THR A 98 14.22 6.29 -4.33
CA THR A 98 15.39 6.86 -5.01
C THR A 98 16.75 6.25 -4.69
N ASN A 99 17.13 5.25 -5.48
CA ASN A 99 18.36 5.39 -6.24
C ASN A 99 17.99 5.43 -7.72
N ASN A 100 18.24 6.56 -8.37
CA ASN A 100 18.24 6.67 -9.83
C ASN A 100 19.35 5.75 -10.39
N ARG A 101 19.09 4.46 -10.49
CA ARG A 101 19.85 3.55 -11.37
C ARG A 101 18.88 3.08 -12.45
N ALA A 102 19.37 3.00 -13.68
CA ALA A 102 18.60 2.68 -14.89
C ALA A 102 17.95 1.28 -14.91
N GLY A 103 18.06 0.51 -13.83
CA GLY A 103 17.49 -0.82 -13.72
C GLY A 103 15.97 -0.79 -13.76
N THR A 104 15.39 -1.64 -14.59
CA THR A 104 13.95 -1.74 -14.81
C THR A 104 13.28 -2.79 -13.92
N GLN A 105 14.06 -3.65 -13.26
CA GLN A 105 13.54 -4.74 -12.47
C GLN A 105 13.13 -4.30 -11.07
N PHE A 106 11.94 -4.76 -10.67
CA PHE A 106 11.35 -4.48 -9.36
C PHE A 106 11.86 -5.45 -8.28
N ILE A 107 11.62 -5.10 -7.02
CA ILE A 107 11.93 -5.97 -5.88
C ILE A 107 11.33 -7.36 -6.10
N THR A 108 12.08 -8.39 -5.76
CA THR A 108 11.82 -9.84 -5.95
C THR A 108 11.94 -10.38 -7.38
N GLN A 109 12.10 -9.53 -8.39
CA GLN A 109 12.34 -9.99 -9.77
C GLN A 109 13.74 -10.58 -9.92
N PRO A 110 13.91 -11.58 -10.81
CA PRO A 110 15.23 -12.15 -11.09
C PRO A 110 16.15 -11.08 -11.67
N CYS A 111 17.43 -11.19 -11.34
CA CYS A 111 18.48 -10.32 -11.83
C CYS A 111 19.77 -11.11 -12.01
N THR A 112 20.62 -10.65 -12.92
CA THR A 112 21.97 -11.20 -13.12
C THR A 112 23.05 -10.20 -12.72
N SER A 113 22.66 -8.94 -12.46
CA SER A 113 23.54 -7.87 -12.01
C SER A 113 22.79 -6.82 -11.17
N ASP A 114 23.54 -6.07 -10.35
CA ASP A 114 23.00 -4.95 -9.56
C ASP A 114 22.39 -3.83 -10.41
N THR A 115 22.76 -3.73 -11.69
CA THR A 115 22.25 -2.73 -12.63
C THR A 115 20.88 -3.07 -13.19
N ASP A 116 20.44 -4.32 -13.09
CA ASP A 116 19.11 -4.73 -13.55
C ASP A 116 18.02 -4.18 -12.62
N CYS A 117 18.36 -4.02 -11.34
CA CYS A 117 17.43 -3.66 -10.28
C CYS A 117 17.32 -2.14 -10.13
N GLY A 118 16.10 -1.61 -10.07
CA GLY A 118 15.86 -0.20 -9.76
C GLY A 118 16.37 0.18 -8.35
N SER A 119 16.44 -0.79 -7.43
CA SER A 119 17.06 -0.63 -6.11
C SER A 119 18.60 -0.57 -6.15
N GLY A 120 19.22 -0.91 -7.28
CA GLY A 120 20.66 -0.99 -7.45
C GLY A 120 21.32 -2.18 -6.76
N CYS A 121 20.55 -3.19 -6.37
CA CYS A 121 21.04 -4.37 -5.64
C CYS A 121 20.33 -5.64 -6.09
N CYS A 122 21.10 -6.56 -6.64
CA CYS A 122 20.74 -7.93 -6.94
C CYS A 122 21.27 -8.85 -5.84
N GLY A 123 20.37 -9.52 -5.11
CA GLY A 123 20.71 -10.32 -3.94
C GLY A 123 21.74 -11.40 -4.25
N PHE A 124 22.87 -11.38 -3.56
CA PHE A 124 24.04 -12.21 -3.85
C PHE A 124 23.72 -13.71 -3.87
N THR A 125 22.90 -14.16 -2.91
CA THR A 125 22.53 -15.58 -2.78
C THR A 125 21.27 -15.91 -3.57
N THR A 126 20.31 -14.97 -3.65
CA THR A 126 18.96 -15.25 -4.15
C THR A 126 18.78 -14.92 -5.63
N GLY A 127 19.67 -14.12 -6.22
CA GLY A 127 19.55 -13.67 -7.62
C GLY A 127 18.29 -12.85 -7.86
N LYS A 128 17.78 -12.18 -6.83
CA LYS A 128 16.55 -11.38 -6.89
C LYS A 128 16.83 -9.95 -6.47
N CYS A 129 16.17 -9.00 -7.13
CA CYS A 129 16.27 -7.60 -6.77
C CYS A 129 15.74 -7.38 -5.36
N ALA A 130 16.49 -6.65 -4.53
CA ALA A 130 16.11 -6.38 -3.16
C ALA A 130 16.50 -4.96 -2.74
N GLY A 131 15.86 -4.44 -1.69
CA GLY A 131 16.28 -3.20 -1.08
C GLY A 131 17.69 -3.37 -0.53
N ALA A 132 18.61 -2.45 -0.82
CA ALA A 132 20.03 -2.66 -0.57
C ALA A 132 20.39 -2.98 0.89
N ILE A 133 19.62 -2.48 1.87
CA ILE A 133 19.79 -2.81 3.29
C ILE A 133 19.27 -4.22 3.60
N ILE A 134 18.07 -4.54 3.13
CA ILE A 134 17.42 -5.85 3.33
C ILE A 134 18.24 -6.96 2.66
N ALA A 135 18.89 -6.69 1.54
CA ALA A 135 19.78 -7.62 0.87
C ALA A 135 21.00 -8.00 1.73
N GLN A 136 21.50 -7.10 2.57
CA GLN A 136 22.59 -7.41 3.50
C GLN A 136 22.14 -8.43 4.55
N GLU A 137 20.91 -8.30 5.03
CA GLU A 137 20.36 -9.13 6.11
C GLU A 137 19.90 -10.49 5.59
N ARG A 138 19.26 -10.53 4.42
CA ARG A 138 18.58 -11.72 3.89
C ARG A 138 19.37 -12.43 2.80
N ASP A 139 20.00 -11.68 1.91
CA ASP A 139 20.57 -12.20 0.66
C ASP A 139 22.10 -12.35 0.72
N GLY A 140 22.73 -12.00 1.85
CA GLY A 140 24.18 -12.04 2.07
C GLY A 140 24.94 -10.89 1.38
N GLY A 141 24.22 -9.84 0.96
CA GLY A 141 24.77 -8.70 0.24
C GLY A 141 24.24 -8.56 -1.20
N CYS A 142 24.76 -7.58 -1.93
CA CYS A 142 24.46 -7.32 -3.34
C CYS A 142 25.53 -7.96 -4.26
N GLY A 143 25.25 -8.04 -5.55
CA GLY A 143 26.21 -8.49 -6.56
C GLY A 143 26.12 -9.96 -6.93
N PHE A 144 24.91 -10.49 -7.19
CA PHE A 144 24.73 -11.83 -7.76
C PHE A 144 25.65 -12.06 -8.98
N GLY A 145 26.26 -13.25 -9.07
CA GLY A 145 27.19 -13.60 -10.14
C GLY A 145 28.62 -13.07 -9.98
N ASN A 146 28.88 -12.18 -9.00
CA ASN A 146 30.24 -11.76 -8.67
C ASN A 146 30.96 -12.80 -7.81
N ALA A 147 32.30 -12.71 -7.76
CA ALA A 147 33.11 -13.58 -6.92
C ALA A 147 32.87 -13.36 -5.40
N LYS A 148 32.38 -12.19 -5.02
CA LYS A 148 32.10 -11.79 -3.62
C LYS A 148 30.89 -10.84 -3.55
N PRO A 149 30.10 -10.89 -2.46
CA PRO A 149 29.05 -9.92 -2.22
C PRO A 149 29.62 -8.53 -1.92
N ASN A 150 28.83 -7.48 -2.18
CA ASN A 150 29.16 -6.08 -1.87
C ASN A 150 28.02 -5.37 -1.12
N ASP A 151 28.32 -4.21 -0.53
CA ASP A 151 27.36 -3.35 0.14
C ASP A 151 27.30 -1.92 -0.42
N ASP A 152 27.80 -1.69 -1.64
CA ASP A 152 27.90 -0.37 -2.26
C ASP A 152 26.54 0.36 -2.33
N ALA A 153 25.48 -0.38 -2.66
CA ALA A 153 24.13 0.15 -2.72
C ALA A 153 23.61 0.54 -1.32
N ALA A 154 23.99 -0.20 -0.27
CA ALA A 154 23.66 0.11 1.11
C ALA A 154 24.44 1.32 1.63
N GLN A 155 25.73 1.43 1.29
CA GLN A 155 26.58 2.57 1.63
C GLN A 155 26.03 3.87 1.02
N LYS A 156 25.59 3.84 -0.24
CA LYS A 156 24.98 5.00 -0.90
C LYS A 156 23.75 5.50 -0.14
N LEU A 157 22.86 4.60 0.28
CA LEU A 157 21.69 4.97 1.09
C LEU A 157 22.07 5.57 2.44
N ARG A 158 23.11 5.03 3.10
CA ARG A 158 23.62 5.57 4.37
C ARG A 158 24.24 6.97 4.18
N GLY A 159 24.99 7.18 3.10
CA GLY A 159 25.56 8.49 2.73
C GLY A 159 24.50 9.53 2.35
N SER A 160 23.44 9.13 1.64
CA SER A 160 22.32 10.01 1.29
C SER A 160 21.54 10.51 2.51
N ARG A 161 21.50 9.74 3.60
CA ARG A 161 20.87 10.18 4.87
C ARG A 161 21.65 11.30 5.56
N LEU A 162 22.99 11.31 5.44
CA LEU A 162 23.85 12.37 5.98
C LEU A 162 23.79 13.65 5.13
N GLY A 163 23.55 13.54 3.82
CA GLY A 163 23.49 14.68 2.91
C GLY A 163 22.15 15.43 2.86
N LYS A 164 21.03 14.79 3.20
CA LYS A 164 19.67 15.38 3.09
C LYS A 164 19.04 15.82 4.41
N ARG A 165 19.61 15.46 5.57
CA ARG A 165 19.18 15.97 6.88
C ARG A 165 20.30 16.84 7.41
N GLY A 166 20.10 18.14 7.29
CA GLY A 166 21.11 19.17 7.53
C GLY A 166 21.98 18.93 8.76
N VAL A 167 23.27 19.15 8.56
CA VAL A 167 24.19 19.64 9.58
C VAL A 167 23.56 20.92 10.16
N VAL A 168 22.77 20.77 11.22
CA VAL A 168 22.55 21.86 12.17
C VAL A 168 23.68 21.71 13.19
N TYR A 169 24.84 22.25 12.83
CA TYR A 169 25.92 22.47 13.77
C TYR A 169 25.46 23.61 14.67
N TRP A 170 25.01 23.28 15.89
CA TRP A 170 24.83 24.28 16.95
C TRP A 170 26.21 24.64 17.50
N MET A 171 26.84 25.67 16.93
CA MET A 171 27.87 26.48 17.57
C MET A 171 27.57 27.96 17.34
#